data_AF-A0A376MUQ5-F1
#
_entry.id   AF-A0A376MUQ5-F1
#
_cell.length_a   1.000
_cell.length_b   1.000
_cell.length_c   1.000
_cell.angle_alpha   90.00
_cell.angle_beta   90.00
_cell.angle_gamma   90.00
#
_symmetry.space_group_name_H-M   'P 1'
#
loop_
_entity.id
_entity.type
_entity.pdbx_description
1 polymer ?
#
loop_
_entity_poly.entity_id
_entity_poly.type
_entity_poly.pdbx_seq_one_letter_code
_entity_poly.pdbx_strand_id
1 'polypeptide(L)'
;MVAEDYANRLRKNLKKFEKWARQEGIECYRLYDADLPEYNVAVDRYADWVVVQEYAPPKTIDAHKARQRLFDIIAATISVLGLRQTNWC
;
A
#
# COMPACT_ATOMS: atom_id res chain seq x y z
N MET A 1 -6.77 8.28 -11.51
CA MET A 1 -7.70 8.92 -10.55
C MET A 1 -7.41 8.26 -9.23
N VAL A 2 -7.17 9.01 -8.15
CA VAL A 2 -6.70 8.44 -6.88
C VAL A 2 -7.65 7.32 -6.44
N ALA A 3 -7.10 6.15 -6.12
CA ALA A 3 -7.84 5.00 -5.59
C ALA A 3 -8.36 5.31 -4.17
N GLU A 4 -9.47 6.03 -4.09
CA GLU A 4 -9.94 6.63 -2.84
C GLU A 4 -10.29 5.59 -1.76
N ASP A 5 -10.91 4.48 -2.15
CA ASP A 5 -11.21 3.37 -1.23
C ASP A 5 -9.93 2.76 -0.64
N TYR A 6 -8.92 2.54 -1.48
CA TYR A 6 -7.61 2.07 -1.06
C TYR A 6 -6.94 3.08 -0.10
N ALA A 7 -6.91 4.36 -0.45
CA ALA A 7 -6.33 5.41 0.38
C ALA A 7 -7.03 5.49 1.76
N ASN A 8 -8.36 5.39 1.78
CA ASN A 8 -9.15 5.39 3.01
C ASN A 8 -8.87 4.17 3.87
N ARG A 9 -8.75 2.99 3.27
CA ARG A 9 -8.36 1.77 4.00
C ARG A 9 -6.95 1.89 4.55
N LEU A 10 -5.99 2.37 3.75
CA LEU A 10 -4.60 2.54 4.15
C LEU A 10 -4.45 3.52 5.32
N ARG A 11 -5.17 4.65 5.32
CA ARG A 11 -5.20 5.60 6.45
C ARG A 11 -5.70 4.97 7.74
N LYS A 12 -6.76 4.16 7.65
CA LYS A 12 -7.31 3.43 8.81
C LYS A 12 -6.30 2.43 9.36
N ASN A 13 -5.64 1.69 8.48
CA ASN A 13 -4.60 0.74 8.86
C ASN A 13 -3.40 1.46 9.49
N LEU A 14 -2.94 2.56 8.91
CA LEU A 14 -1.81 3.35 9.44
C LEU A 14 -2.08 3.76 10.89
N LYS A 15 -3.23 4.38 11.16
CA LYS A 15 -3.61 4.80 12.52
C LYS A 15 -3.63 3.63 13.51
N LYS A 16 -4.10 2.46 13.07
CA LYS A 16 -4.17 1.25 13.90
C LYS A 16 -2.78 0.68 14.18
N PHE A 17 -2.00 0.44 13.13
CA PHE A 17 -0.74 -0.28 13.21
C PHE A 17 0.40 0.60 13.73
N GLU A 18 0.43 1.89 13.45
CA GLU A 18 1.45 2.80 13.98
C GLU A 18 1.37 2.91 15.50
N LYS A 19 0.15 2.95 16.06
CA LYS A 19 -0.06 2.91 17.51
C LYS A 19 0.49 1.62 18.12
N TRP A 20 0.14 0.48 17.53
CA TRP A 20 0.59 -0.84 18.00
C TRP A 20 2.11 -1.01 17.86
N ALA A 21 2.66 -0.69 16.69
CA ALA A 21 4.08 -0.82 16.39
C ALA A 21 4.94 0.02 17.35
N ARG A 22 4.50 1.24 17.68
CA ARG A 22 5.16 2.08 18.70
C ARG A 22 5.14 1.47 20.10
N GLN A 23 4.07 0.77 20.47
CA GLN A 23 3.97 0.10 21.78
C GLN A 23 4.91 -1.10 21.87
N GLU A 24 5.04 -1.86 20.78
CA GLU A 24 5.90 -3.05 20.72
C GLU A 24 7.36 -2.74 20.34
N GLY A 25 7.68 -1.49 19.98
CA GLY A 25 9.02 -1.12 19.50
C GLY A 25 9.36 -1.74 18.13
N ILE A 26 8.36 -1.91 17.27
CA ILE A 26 8.48 -2.51 15.93
C ILE A 26 8.51 -1.40 14.87
N GLU A 27 9.48 -1.46 13.95
CA GLU A 27 9.59 -0.52 12.83
C GLU A 27 9.29 -1.16 11.47
N CYS A 28 9.22 -2.49 11.43
CA CYS A 28 8.96 -3.27 10.22
C CYS A 28 7.65 -4.04 10.36
N TYR A 29 6.65 -3.70 9.55
CA TYR A 29 5.33 -4.34 9.66
C TYR A 29 4.52 -4.23 8.37
N ARG A 30 3.58 -5.16 8.20
CA ARG A 30 2.60 -5.11 7.13
C ARG A 30 1.54 -4.07 7.43
N LEU A 31 1.45 -3.07 6.57
CA LEU A 31 0.49 -1.98 6.67
C LEU A 31 -0.82 -2.28 5.93
N TYR A 32 -0.75 -3.09 4.87
CA TYR A 32 -1.91 -3.48 4.05
C TYR A 32 -1.66 -4.86 3.45
N ASP A 33 -2.66 -5.73 3.42
CA ASP A 33 -2.54 -7.10 2.88
C ASP A 33 -3.80 -7.52 2.11
N ALA A 34 -3.92 -7.02 0.88
CA ALA A 34 -5.06 -7.29 0.01
C ALA A 34 -6.43 -7.10 0.70
N ASP A 35 -6.54 -6.10 1.59
CA ASP A 35 -7.73 -5.84 2.40
C ASP A 35 -8.99 -5.58 1.55
N LEU A 36 -8.83 -5.24 0.27
CA LEU A 36 -9.89 -4.96 -0.69
C LEU A 36 -9.69 -5.83 -1.96
N PRO A 37 -10.74 -6.51 -2.47
CA PRO A 37 -10.64 -7.41 -3.61
C PRO A 37 -10.06 -6.78 -4.89
N GLU A 38 -10.31 -5.50 -5.12
CA GLU A 38 -9.86 -4.78 -6.32
C GLU A 38 -8.38 -4.40 -6.27
N TYR A 39 -7.76 -4.46 -5.08
CA TYR A 39 -6.42 -3.95 -4.77
C TYR A 39 -5.58 -5.07 -4.16
N ASN A 40 -5.18 -6.02 -5.01
CA ASN A 40 -4.47 -7.23 -4.61
C ASN A 40 -2.97 -6.97 -4.45
N VAL A 41 -2.61 -6.18 -3.44
CA VAL A 41 -1.21 -5.83 -3.11
C VAL A 41 -0.92 -6.06 -1.63
N ALA A 42 0.35 -6.28 -1.30
CA ALA A 42 0.87 -6.09 0.05
C ALA A 42 1.65 -4.78 0.13
N VAL A 43 1.51 -4.06 1.24
CA VAL A 43 2.33 -2.89 1.55
C VAL A 43 3.03 -3.11 2.88
N ASP A 44 4.34 -3.23 2.81
CA ASP A 44 5.20 -3.46 3.97
C ASP A 44 6.00 -2.18 4.26
N ARG A 45 5.98 -1.75 5.53
CA ARG A 45 6.78 -0.63 6.02
C ARG A 45 8.05 -1.16 6.65
N TYR A 46 9.17 -0.50 6.34
CA TYR A 46 10.49 -0.75 6.92
C TYR A 46 11.09 0.60 7.35
N ALA A 47 10.80 1.03 8.57
CA ALA A 47 11.11 2.37 9.06
C ALA A 47 10.60 3.46 8.10
N ASP A 48 11.50 4.17 7.41
CA ASP A 48 11.19 5.23 6.44
C ASP A 48 10.93 4.72 5.01
N TRP A 49 11.13 3.42 4.78
CA TRP A 49 10.93 2.79 3.48
C TRP A 49 9.62 2.04 3.41
N VAL A 50 9.10 1.90 2.20
CA VAL A 50 7.90 1.12 1.92
C VAL A 50 8.12 0.29 0.67
N VAL A 51 7.68 -0.97 0.75
CA VAL A 51 7.65 -1.90 -0.37
C VAL A 51 6.19 -2.15 -0.72
N VAL A 52 5.84 -1.94 -1.99
CA VAL A 52 4.54 -2.32 -2.55
C VAL A 52 4.75 -3.53 -3.45
N GLN A 53 4.19 -4.67 -3.05
CA GLN A 53 4.27 -5.93 -3.79
C GLN A 53 2.91 -6.24 -4.41
N GLU A 54 2.86 -6.40 -5.73
CA GLU A 54 1.66 -6.88 -6.41
C GLU A 54 1.55 -8.41 -6.30
N TYR A 55 0.37 -8.91 -5.95
CA TYR A 55 0.05 -10.33 -6.06
C TYR A 55 -0.40 -10.66 -7.49
N ALA A 56 -0.26 -11.93 -7.89
CA ALA A 56 -0.68 -12.35 -9.21
C ALA A 56 -2.17 -12.01 -9.46
N PRO A 57 -2.49 -11.17 -10.47
CA PRO A 57 -3.87 -10.91 -10.81
C PRO A 57 -4.49 -12.19 -11.39
N PRO A 58 -5.80 -12.43 -11.18
CA PRO A 58 -6.50 -13.49 -11.88
C PRO A 58 -6.33 -13.35 -13.40
N LYS A 59 -6.24 -14.49 -14.11
CA LYS A 59 -6.08 -14.51 -15.59
C LYS A 59 -7.19 -13.76 -16.35
N THR A 60 -8.28 -13.43 -15.68
CA THR A 60 -9.45 -12.73 -16.21
C THR A 60 -9.33 -11.20 -16.18
N ILE A 61 -8.31 -10.65 -15.51
CA ILE A 61 -8.10 -9.19 -15.45
C ILE A 61 -7.18 -8.74 -16.59
N ASP A 62 -7.61 -7.69 -17.30
CA ASP A 62 -6.81 -7.03 -18.32
C ASP A 62 -5.49 -6.47 -17.74
N ALA A 63 -4.37 -6.78 -18.40
CA ALA A 63 -3.04 -6.42 -17.92
C ALA A 63 -2.79 -4.91 -17.88
N HIS A 64 -3.39 -4.12 -18.78
CA HIS A 64 -3.29 -2.67 -18.74
C HIS A 64 -4.04 -2.09 -17.54
N LYS A 65 -5.23 -2.63 -17.26
CA LYS A 65 -6.03 -2.25 -16.08
C LYS A 65 -5.31 -2.59 -14.78
N ALA A 66 -4.66 -3.76 -14.69
CA ALA A 66 -3.85 -4.14 -13.53
C ALA A 66 -2.69 -3.15 -13.32
N ARG A 67 -1.94 -2.85 -14.38
CA ARG A 67 -0.84 -1.88 -14.32
C ARG A 67 -1.30 -0.49 -13.91
N GLN A 68 -2.43 -0.01 -14.43
CA GLN A 68 -2.95 1.30 -14.06
C GLN A 68 -3.35 1.35 -12.58
N ARG A 69 -3.98 0.30 -12.07
CA ARG A 69 -4.29 0.18 -10.63
C ARG A 69 -3.03 0.18 -9.78
N LEU A 70 -1.97 -0.52 -10.19
CA LEU A 70 -0.70 -0.51 -9.46
C LEU A 70 -0.13 0.90 -9.35
N PHE A 71 -0.17 1.70 -10.42
CA PHE A 71 0.27 3.10 -10.36
C PHE A 71 -0.62 3.96 -9.46
N ASP A 72 -1.94 3.81 -9.53
CA ASP A 72 -2.87 4.54 -8.65
C ASP A 72 -2.65 4.16 -7.17
N ILE A 73 -2.34 2.89 -6.88
CA ILE A 73 -1.95 2.39 -5.55
C ILE A 73 -0.67 3.09 -5.08
N ILE A 74 0.41 3.04 -5.87
CA ILE A 74 1.71 3.63 -5.50
C ILE A 74 1.55 5.12 -5.19
N ALA A 75 0.83 5.86 -6.05
CA ALA A 75 0.60 7.29 -5.83
C ALA A 75 -0.19 7.55 -4.53
N ALA A 76 -1.23 6.75 -4.26
CA ALA A 76 -2.00 6.83 -3.03
C ALA A 76 -1.18 6.48 -1.79
N THR A 77 -0.33 5.45 -1.84
CA THR A 77 0.57 5.05 -0.74
C THR A 77 1.54 6.17 -0.39
N ILE A 78 2.20 6.77 -1.38
CA ILE A 78 3.13 7.89 -1.19
C ILE A 78 2.39 9.08 -0.54
N SER A 79 1.21 9.43 -1.07
CA SER A 79 0.41 10.55 -0.55
C SER A 79 -0.05 10.33 0.89
N VAL A 80 -0.55 9.13 1.23
CA VAL A 80 -1.06 8.81 2.57
C VAL A 80 0.05 8.78 3.61
N LEU A 81 1.22 8.25 3.23
CA LEU A 81 2.35 8.11 4.15
C LEU A 81 3.23 9.37 4.23
N GLY A 82 2.98 10.37 3.39
CA GLY A 82 3.76 11.60 3.37
C GLY A 82 5.23 11.37 2.99
N LEU A 83 5.51 10.29 2.24
CA LEU A 83 6.87 9.94 1.85
C LEU A 83 7.36 10.86 0.73
N ARG A 84 8.64 11.22 0.76
CA ARG A 84 9.30 11.76 -0.44
C ARG A 84 9.44 10.62 -1.43
N GLN A 85 8.96 10.81 -2.65
CA GLN A 85 9.23 9.87 -3.73
C GLN A 85 10.74 9.82 -3.94
N THR A 86 11.34 8.66 -3.68
CA THR A 86 12.73 8.36 -4.02
C THR A 86 12.72 7.48 -5.27
N ASN A 87 13.70 7.65 -6.17
CA ASN A 87 13.72 7.02 -7.50
C ASN A 87 14.09 5.51 -7.47
N TRP A 88 13.74 4.79 -6.40
CA TRP A 88 14.06 3.37 -6.29
C TRP A 88 12.81 2.55 -6.58
N CYS A 89 12.64 2.26 -7.87
CA CYS A 89 11.76 1.23 -8.41
C CYS A 89 12.58 -0.03 -8.67
#